data_AF-A0A1G3UGD5-F1
#
_entry.id   AF-A0A1G3UGD5-F1
#
_cell.length_a   1.000
_cell.length_b   1.000
_cell.length_c   1.000
_cell.angle_alpha   90.00
_cell.angle_beta   90.00
_cell.angle_gamma   90.00
#
_symmetry.space_group_name_H-M   'P 1'
#
loop_
_entity.id
_entity.type
_entity.pdbx_description
1 polymer ?
#
loop_
_entity_poly.entity_id
_entity_poly.type
_entity_poly.pdbx_seq_one_letter_code
_entity_poly.pdbx_strand_id
1 'polypeptide(L)'
;MNKIKIISILIFLLSVTLALFFNYISEKNIAHNEFLNTINEQKDFTQEISKNIFYIHKDKECPTNSLDSSIKNFLYQMNAKEQKLQLSKEIITLWNEFYFLVQDFRNQIKVKSIYSNIILEKEVRDIYNTNLKLIVEFDKLIKKEQENFDSKQNIYILTQYFLFAGLVLLLIYLFTQLKSTIAFIQKFLLASKTVLTNSSIKGLAPIDILDKNEDVSQASKNFNALLKKVNDSILNSSNSIEHSYKSLEILEQNIEDIIELIYEMSEKTRDKELIKKEDAIIQSLEELSSSTKSLKNVKSDLDDLISHYMSYKA
;
A
#
# COMPACT_ATOMS: atom_id res chain seq x y z
N MET A 1 8.61 -13.10 -1.88
CA MET A 1 8.97 -11.75 -1.37
C MET A 1 8.70 -10.61 -2.36
N ASN A 2 8.96 -10.78 -3.66
CA ASN A 2 8.79 -9.70 -4.66
C ASN A 2 7.33 -9.19 -4.75
N LYS A 3 6.34 -10.07 -4.65
CA LYS A 3 4.91 -9.71 -4.72
C LYS A 3 4.53 -8.70 -3.61
N ILE A 4 4.91 -8.96 -2.35
CA ILE A 4 4.64 -8.06 -1.21
C ILE A 4 5.33 -6.70 -1.41
N LYS A 5 6.60 -6.70 -1.83
CA LYS A 5 7.35 -5.44 -2.09
C LYS A 5 6.69 -4.60 -3.19
N ILE A 6 6.25 -5.23 -4.27
CA ILE A 6 5.54 -4.55 -5.37
C ILE A 6 4.22 -3.95 -4.88
N ILE A 7 3.44 -4.69 -4.10
CA ILE A 7 2.15 -4.22 -3.57
C ILE A 7 2.34 -3.05 -2.61
N SER A 8 3.35 -3.10 -1.74
CA SER A 8 3.66 -1.98 -0.85
C SER A 8 4.04 -0.71 -1.62
N ILE A 9 4.83 -0.84 -2.69
CA ILE A 9 5.18 0.29 -3.57
C ILE A 9 3.92 0.85 -4.24
N LEU A 10 3.04 -0.04 -4.73
CA LEU A 10 1.79 0.36 -5.38
C LEU A 10 0.86 1.12 -4.41
N ILE A 11 0.72 0.65 -3.17
CA ILE A 11 -0.07 1.33 -2.13
C ILE A 11 0.50 2.72 -1.83
N PHE A 12 1.83 2.85 -1.74
CA PHE A 12 2.50 4.13 -1.52
C PHE A 12 2.22 5.10 -2.67
N LEU A 13 2.42 4.66 -3.91
CA LEU A 13 2.21 5.48 -5.10
C LEU A 13 0.74 5.90 -5.26
N LEU A 14 -0.19 4.99 -4.96
CA LEU A 14 -1.62 5.28 -4.96
C LEU A 14 -1.99 6.31 -3.89
N SER A 15 -1.41 6.21 -2.69
CA SER A 15 -1.62 7.17 -1.60
C SER A 15 -1.16 8.58 -1.98
N VAL A 16 0.04 8.69 -2.57
CA VAL A 16 0.58 9.97 -3.04
C VAL A 16 -0.30 10.56 -4.15
N THR A 17 -0.72 9.73 -5.10
CA THR A 17 -1.62 10.16 -6.19
C THR A 17 -2.94 10.67 -5.65
N LEU A 18 -3.52 9.98 -4.65
CA LEU A 18 -4.76 10.39 -3.99
C LEU A 18 -4.62 11.77 -3.32
N ALA A 19 -3.50 12.00 -2.63
CA ALA A 19 -3.22 13.28 -1.97
C ALA A 19 -3.08 14.43 -2.98
N LEU A 20 -2.34 14.21 -4.08
CA LEU A 20 -2.21 15.20 -5.15
C LEU A 20 -3.57 15.50 -5.80
N PHE A 21 -4.37 14.46 -6.04
CA PHE A 21 -5.69 14.63 -6.63
C PHE A 21 -6.64 15.40 -5.71
N PHE A 22 -6.60 15.13 -4.40
CA PHE A 22 -7.36 15.89 -3.41
C PHE A 22 -6.97 17.37 -3.39
N ASN A 23 -5.67 17.68 -3.41
CA ASN A 23 -5.19 19.06 -3.49
C ASN A 23 -5.65 19.75 -4.77
N TYR A 24 -5.57 19.07 -5.90
CA TYR A 24 -6.06 19.60 -7.18
C TYR A 24 -7.56 19.93 -7.14
N ILE A 25 -8.39 19.05 -6.58
CA ILE A 25 -9.83 19.31 -6.41
C ILE A 25 -10.05 20.51 -5.48
N SER A 26 -9.30 20.59 -4.38
CA SER A 26 -9.39 21.71 -3.43
C SER A 26 -9.11 23.06 -4.10
N GLU A 27 -8.02 23.15 -4.89
CA GLU A 27 -7.68 24.36 -5.65
C GLU A 27 -8.79 24.73 -6.65
N LYS A 28 -9.37 23.74 -7.35
CA LYS A 28 -10.48 23.98 -8.27
C LYS A 28 -11.74 24.48 -7.56
N ASN A 29 -12.04 23.97 -6.37
CA ASN A 29 -13.18 24.42 -5.58
C ASN A 29 -12.98 25.87 -5.10
N ILE A 30 -11.78 26.21 -4.63
CA ILE A 30 -11.45 27.59 -4.22
C ILE A 30 -11.62 28.53 -5.40
N ALA A 31 -11.02 28.21 -6.55
CA ALA A 31 -11.11 29.05 -7.74
C ALA A 31 -12.55 29.24 -8.23
N HIS A 32 -13.39 28.19 -8.17
CA HIS A 32 -14.80 28.28 -8.53
C HIS A 32 -15.58 29.20 -7.56
N ASN A 33 -15.36 29.06 -6.26
CA ASN A 33 -16.01 29.90 -5.24
C ASN A 33 -15.58 31.37 -5.37
N GLU A 34 -14.30 31.64 -5.61
CA GLU A 34 -13.80 32.99 -5.87
C GLU A 34 -14.42 33.62 -7.12
N PHE A 35 -14.59 32.82 -8.18
CA PHE A 35 -15.29 33.25 -9.39
C PHE A 35 -16.75 33.61 -9.10
N LEU A 36 -17.51 32.72 -8.46
CA LEU A 36 -18.92 32.96 -8.14
C LEU A 36 -19.11 34.18 -7.22
N ASN A 37 -18.30 34.30 -6.18
CA ASN A 37 -18.33 35.45 -5.28
C ASN A 37 -18.09 36.74 -6.04
N THR A 38 -17.10 36.75 -6.94
CA THR A 38 -16.81 37.93 -7.76
C THR A 38 -17.98 38.30 -8.65
N ILE A 39 -18.60 37.34 -9.35
CA ILE A 39 -19.74 37.64 -10.23
C ILE A 39 -20.94 38.15 -9.43
N ASN A 40 -21.20 37.60 -8.25
CA ASN A 40 -22.26 38.07 -7.35
C ASN A 40 -21.98 39.49 -6.84
N GLU A 41 -20.76 39.78 -6.37
CA GLU A 41 -20.37 41.14 -5.96
C GLU A 41 -20.60 42.16 -7.08
N GLN A 42 -20.26 41.79 -8.32
CA GLN A 42 -20.44 42.66 -9.48
C GLN A 42 -21.91 42.91 -9.81
N LYS A 43 -22.76 41.89 -9.69
CA LYS A 43 -24.22 42.02 -9.78
C LYS A 43 -24.78 42.92 -8.67
N ASP A 44 -24.30 42.78 -7.44
CA ASP A 44 -24.74 43.60 -6.31
C ASP A 44 -24.40 45.08 -6.51
N PHE A 45 -23.22 45.38 -7.06
CA PHE A 45 -22.84 46.75 -7.38
C PHE A 45 -23.75 47.40 -8.43
N THR A 46 -24.15 46.70 -9.50
CA THR A 46 -25.05 47.29 -10.51
C THR A 46 -26.42 47.60 -9.91
N GLN A 47 -26.89 46.76 -9.00
CA GLN A 47 -28.13 46.98 -8.26
C GLN A 47 -28.02 48.16 -7.30
N GLU A 48 -26.93 48.26 -6.55
CA GLU A 48 -26.68 49.36 -5.61
C GLU A 48 -26.58 50.70 -6.35
N ILE A 49 -25.85 50.75 -7.47
CA ILE A 49 -25.74 51.93 -8.34
C ILE A 49 -27.13 52.34 -8.84
N SER A 50 -27.91 51.40 -9.37
CA SER A 50 -29.27 51.67 -9.87
C SER A 50 -30.20 52.19 -8.77
N LYS A 51 -30.11 51.61 -7.56
CA LYS A 51 -30.88 52.03 -6.38
C LYS A 51 -30.51 53.44 -5.94
N ASN A 52 -29.21 53.76 -5.88
CA ASN A 52 -28.72 55.08 -5.52
C ASN A 52 -29.17 56.15 -6.53
N ILE A 53 -29.11 55.83 -7.83
CA ILE A 53 -29.60 56.71 -8.90
C ILE A 53 -31.10 56.99 -8.76
N PHE A 54 -31.89 55.96 -8.46
CA PHE A 54 -33.33 56.13 -8.21
C PHE A 54 -33.61 57.03 -7.00
N TYR A 55 -32.87 56.88 -5.90
CA TYR A 55 -33.04 57.75 -4.73
C TYR A 55 -32.64 59.19 -5.01
N ILE A 56 -31.50 59.40 -5.65
CA ILE A 56 -31.00 60.73 -6.04
C ILE A 56 -31.98 61.41 -7.01
N HIS A 57 -32.63 60.66 -7.90
CA HIS A 57 -33.65 61.21 -8.79
C HIS A 57 -34.89 61.67 -8.03
N LYS A 58 -35.32 60.90 -7.01
CA LYS A 58 -36.50 61.20 -6.20
C LYS A 58 -36.26 62.32 -5.19
N ASP A 59 -35.06 62.38 -4.62
CA ASP A 59 -34.61 63.38 -3.66
C ASP A 59 -33.29 64.01 -4.12
N LYS A 60 -33.40 65.21 -4.70
CA LYS A 60 -32.28 65.93 -5.32
C LYS A 60 -31.27 66.49 -4.30
N GLU A 61 -31.60 66.47 -3.01
CA GLU A 61 -30.68 66.85 -1.93
C GLU A 61 -29.88 65.65 -1.39
N CYS A 62 -30.16 64.44 -1.90
CA CYS A 62 -29.47 63.23 -1.49
C CYS A 62 -27.97 63.29 -1.86
N PRO A 63 -27.04 63.06 -0.91
CA PRO A 63 -25.61 63.13 -1.17
C PRO A 63 -25.15 62.01 -2.12
N THR A 64 -24.35 62.38 -3.13
CA THR A 64 -23.86 61.45 -4.17
C THR A 64 -22.72 60.54 -3.71
N ASN A 65 -22.22 60.71 -2.49
CA ASN A 65 -21.05 59.99 -1.95
C ASN A 65 -21.22 58.46 -2.01
N SER A 66 -22.43 57.95 -1.76
CA SER A 66 -22.71 56.51 -1.84
C SER A 66 -22.65 56.01 -3.29
N LEU A 67 -23.22 56.75 -4.24
CA LEU A 67 -23.14 56.43 -5.67
C LEU A 67 -21.68 56.43 -6.17
N ASP A 68 -20.91 57.45 -5.81
CA ASP A 68 -19.50 57.57 -6.21
C ASP A 68 -18.64 56.43 -5.61
N SER A 69 -18.93 56.00 -4.38
CA SER A 69 -18.29 54.85 -3.74
C SER A 69 -18.61 53.54 -4.46
N SER A 70 -19.88 53.27 -4.76
CA SER A 70 -20.30 52.05 -5.47
C SER A 70 -19.69 51.99 -6.88
N ILE A 71 -19.65 53.10 -7.61
CA ILE A 71 -19.01 53.19 -8.93
C ILE A 71 -17.49 52.93 -8.82
N LYS A 72 -16.83 53.49 -7.81
CA LYS A 72 -15.39 53.29 -7.61
C LYS A 72 -15.07 51.82 -7.29
N ASN A 73 -15.86 51.18 -6.43
CA ASN A 73 -15.68 49.77 -6.08
C ASN A 73 -15.94 48.86 -7.28
N PHE A 74 -16.98 49.14 -8.05
CA PHE A 74 -17.31 48.46 -9.30
C PHE A 74 -16.15 48.52 -10.32
N LEU A 75 -15.61 49.72 -10.59
CA LEU A 75 -14.50 49.93 -11.51
C LEU A 75 -13.18 49.30 -11.04
N TYR A 76 -12.91 49.34 -9.73
CA TYR A 76 -11.73 48.71 -9.15
C TYR A 76 -11.77 47.20 -9.34
N GLN A 77 -12.90 46.57 -9.01
CA GLN A 77 -13.09 45.13 -9.15
C GLN A 77 -13.10 44.67 -10.61
N MET A 78 -13.59 45.50 -11.52
CA MET A 78 -13.48 45.29 -12.98
C MET A 78 -12.02 45.27 -13.44
N ASN A 79 -11.30 46.37 -13.25
CA ASN A 79 -9.94 46.50 -13.77
C ASN A 79 -8.97 45.49 -13.15
N ALA A 80 -9.15 45.15 -11.86
CA ALA A 80 -8.32 44.17 -11.18
C ALA A 80 -8.60 42.72 -11.65
N LYS A 81 -9.80 42.43 -12.16
CA LYS A 81 -10.25 41.06 -12.44
C LYS A 81 -10.61 40.79 -13.90
N GLU A 82 -10.68 41.79 -14.77
CA GLU A 82 -10.85 41.63 -16.24
C GLU A 82 -9.73 40.77 -16.86
N GLN A 83 -8.51 40.81 -16.31
CA GLN A 83 -7.42 39.92 -16.74
C GLN A 83 -7.57 38.46 -16.28
N LYS A 84 -8.48 38.17 -15.33
CA LYS A 84 -8.69 36.83 -14.76
C LYS A 84 -10.06 36.21 -15.09
N LEU A 85 -11.08 37.02 -15.38
CA LEU A 85 -12.44 36.56 -15.62
C LEU A 85 -12.70 36.37 -17.11
N GLN A 86 -13.10 35.16 -17.52
CA GLN A 86 -13.66 34.90 -18.85
C GLN A 86 -15.11 35.39 -18.93
N LEU A 87 -15.32 36.70 -18.77
CA LEU A 87 -16.64 37.30 -18.94
C LEU A 87 -17.12 37.12 -20.38
N SER A 88 -18.43 36.91 -20.56
CA SER A 88 -19.00 36.88 -21.90
C SER A 88 -18.92 38.27 -22.53
N LYS A 89 -18.72 38.31 -23.85
CA LYS A 89 -18.71 39.57 -24.62
C LYS A 89 -20.01 40.37 -24.42
N GLU A 90 -21.12 39.67 -24.19
CA GLU A 90 -22.44 40.25 -23.94
C GLU A 90 -22.50 40.99 -22.61
N ILE A 91 -21.96 40.40 -21.53
CA ILE A 91 -21.85 41.08 -20.23
C ILE A 91 -20.97 42.33 -20.37
N ILE A 92 -19.78 42.22 -20.98
CA ILE A 92 -18.89 43.38 -21.18
C ILE A 92 -19.59 44.51 -21.95
N THR A 93 -20.38 44.18 -22.97
CA THR A 93 -21.11 45.17 -23.76
C THR A 93 -22.20 45.88 -22.94
N LEU A 94 -23.04 45.11 -22.25
CA LEU A 94 -24.09 45.64 -21.38
C LEU A 94 -23.51 46.44 -20.20
N TRP A 95 -22.32 46.06 -19.73
CA TRP A 95 -21.58 46.77 -18.70
C TRP A 95 -21.15 48.16 -19.15
N ASN A 96 -20.56 48.25 -20.34
CA ASN A 96 -20.14 49.52 -20.92
C ASN A 96 -21.34 50.43 -21.18
N GLU A 97 -22.45 49.87 -21.66
CA GLU A 97 -23.72 50.59 -21.84
C GLU A 97 -24.25 51.12 -20.50
N PHE A 98 -24.32 50.26 -19.48
CA PHE A 98 -24.76 50.65 -18.14
C PHE A 98 -23.89 51.75 -17.55
N TYR A 99 -22.56 51.61 -17.62
CA TYR A 99 -21.61 52.60 -17.13
C TYR A 99 -21.78 53.95 -17.85
N PHE A 100 -21.95 53.93 -19.18
CA PHE A 100 -22.20 55.13 -19.96
C PHE A 100 -23.47 55.86 -19.50
N LEU A 101 -24.58 55.14 -19.34
CA LEU A 101 -25.84 55.71 -18.84
C LEU A 101 -25.69 56.31 -17.44
N VAL A 102 -24.95 55.64 -16.55
CA VAL A 102 -24.66 56.13 -15.19
C VAL A 102 -23.84 57.43 -15.23
N GLN A 103 -22.86 57.55 -16.14
CA GLN A 103 -22.11 58.79 -16.29
C GLN A 103 -22.95 59.93 -16.87
N ASP A 104 -23.83 59.63 -17.84
CA ASP A 104 -24.72 60.62 -18.42
C ASP A 104 -25.66 61.19 -17.36
N PHE A 105 -26.28 60.32 -16.54
CA PHE A 105 -27.09 60.72 -15.39
C PHE A 105 -26.35 61.64 -14.42
N ARG A 106 -25.09 61.32 -14.08
CA ARG A 106 -24.24 62.16 -13.21
C ARG A 106 -23.95 63.55 -13.80
N ASN A 107 -23.97 63.68 -15.12
CA ASN A 107 -23.79 64.95 -15.79
C ASN A 107 -25.11 65.72 -15.84
N GLN A 108 -26.22 65.08 -16.23
CA GLN A 108 -27.52 65.74 -16.37
C GLN A 108 -28.07 66.27 -15.04
N ILE A 109 -27.80 65.60 -13.92
CA ILE A 109 -28.28 66.08 -12.62
C ILE A 109 -27.68 67.44 -12.21
N LYS A 110 -26.53 67.81 -12.77
CA LYS A 110 -25.87 69.10 -12.52
C LYS A 110 -26.43 70.22 -13.40
N VAL A 111 -27.14 69.88 -14.48
CA VAL A 111 -27.64 70.84 -15.47
C VAL A 111 -29.09 71.23 -15.12
N LYS A 112 -29.33 72.52 -14.87
CA LYS A 112 -30.67 73.06 -14.65
C LYS A 112 -31.25 73.58 -15.97
N SER A 113 -32.11 72.81 -16.63
CA SER A 113 -32.86 73.23 -17.82
C SER A 113 -34.35 72.91 -17.68
N ILE A 114 -35.19 73.49 -18.55
CA ILE A 114 -36.65 73.27 -18.54
C ILE A 114 -37.02 71.82 -18.90
N TYR A 115 -36.15 71.13 -19.64
CA TYR A 115 -36.37 69.73 -20.06
C TYR A 115 -35.63 68.70 -19.19
N SER A 116 -34.87 69.14 -18.17
CA SER A 116 -33.98 68.26 -17.41
C SER A 116 -34.72 67.13 -16.71
N ASN A 117 -35.93 67.36 -16.20
CA ASN A 117 -36.71 66.32 -15.55
C ASN A 117 -37.13 65.19 -16.52
N ILE A 118 -37.51 65.52 -17.76
CA ILE A 118 -37.92 64.52 -18.76
C ILE A 118 -36.71 63.68 -19.20
N ILE A 119 -35.55 64.34 -19.38
CA ILE A 119 -34.30 63.67 -19.74
C ILE A 119 -33.84 62.75 -18.60
N LEU A 120 -33.85 63.22 -17.36
CA LEU A 120 -33.48 62.43 -16.18
C LEU A 120 -34.41 61.24 -15.96
N GLU A 121 -35.73 61.39 -16.15
CA GLU A 121 -36.67 60.28 -16.01
C GLU A 121 -36.40 59.18 -17.06
N LYS A 122 -36.08 59.58 -18.29
CA LYS A 122 -35.69 58.66 -19.36
C LYS A 122 -34.39 57.93 -19.01
N GLU A 123 -33.37 58.64 -18.56
CA GLU A 123 -32.08 58.04 -18.17
C GLU A 123 -32.23 57.05 -17.02
N VAL A 124 -32.99 57.39 -15.97
CA VAL A 124 -33.25 56.49 -14.84
C VAL A 124 -33.94 55.22 -15.31
N ARG A 125 -34.89 55.32 -16.25
CA ARG A 125 -35.58 54.17 -16.85
C ARG A 125 -34.64 53.31 -17.70
N ASP A 126 -33.78 53.93 -18.49
CA ASP A 126 -32.81 53.23 -19.33
C ASP A 126 -31.76 52.50 -18.47
N ILE A 127 -31.30 53.12 -17.37
CA ILE A 127 -30.42 52.53 -16.36
C ILE A 127 -31.09 51.33 -15.69
N TYR A 128 -32.35 51.46 -15.26
CA TYR A 128 -33.12 50.36 -14.67
C TYR A 128 -33.25 49.18 -15.63
N ASN A 129 -33.64 49.43 -16.89
CA ASN A 129 -33.82 48.39 -17.90
C ASN A 129 -32.50 47.69 -18.23
N THR A 130 -31.40 48.44 -18.32
CA THR A 130 -30.07 47.89 -18.59
C THR A 130 -29.57 47.06 -17.41
N ASN A 131 -29.79 47.51 -16.18
CA ASN A 131 -29.48 46.72 -14.97
C ASN A 131 -30.27 45.41 -14.93
N LEU A 132 -31.55 45.39 -15.30
CA LEU A 132 -32.33 44.15 -15.38
C LEU A 132 -31.73 43.16 -16.39
N LYS A 133 -31.33 43.64 -17.58
CA LYS A 133 -30.64 42.79 -18.57
C LYS A 133 -29.32 42.24 -18.02
N LEU A 134 -28.54 43.07 -17.33
CA LEU A 134 -27.29 42.65 -16.69
C LEU A 134 -27.49 41.56 -15.65
N ILE A 135 -28.49 41.71 -14.79
CA ILE A 135 -28.84 40.70 -13.78
C ILE A 135 -29.16 39.36 -14.44
N VAL A 136 -29.95 39.37 -15.51
CA VAL A 136 -30.32 38.15 -16.24
C VAL A 136 -29.09 37.49 -16.86
N GLU A 137 -28.18 38.24 -17.48
CA GLU A 137 -26.95 37.69 -18.05
C GLU A 137 -25.99 37.17 -16.97
N PHE A 138 -25.92 37.83 -15.81
CA PHE A 138 -25.17 37.32 -14.67
C PHE A 138 -25.72 36.02 -14.14
N ASP A 139 -27.04 35.90 -13.98
CA ASP A 139 -27.67 34.68 -13.51
C ASP A 139 -27.46 33.53 -14.50
N LYS A 140 -27.50 33.80 -15.82
CA LYS A 140 -27.15 32.82 -16.84
C LYS A 140 -25.70 32.35 -16.73
N LEU A 141 -24.75 33.27 -16.52
CA LEU A 141 -23.33 32.94 -16.37
C LEU A 141 -23.10 32.08 -15.11
N ILE A 142 -23.64 32.51 -13.97
CA ILE A 142 -23.55 31.77 -12.70
C ILE A 142 -24.10 30.36 -12.88
N LYS A 143 -25.30 30.22 -13.44
CA LYS A 143 -25.94 28.92 -13.66
C LYS A 143 -25.10 28.02 -14.56
N LYS A 144 -24.61 28.55 -15.68
CA LYS A 144 -23.77 27.78 -16.63
C LYS A 144 -22.47 27.31 -15.97
N GLU A 145 -21.80 28.17 -15.22
CA GLU A 145 -20.57 27.80 -14.53
C GLU A 145 -20.82 26.80 -13.40
N GLN A 146 -21.94 26.92 -12.69
CA GLN A 146 -22.33 25.96 -11.66
C GLN A 146 -22.65 24.58 -12.25
N GLU A 147 -23.42 24.51 -13.33
CA GLU A 147 -23.70 23.24 -14.04
C GLU A 147 -22.42 22.56 -14.54
N ASN A 148 -21.49 23.34 -15.11
CA ASN A 148 -20.19 22.86 -15.57
C ASN A 148 -19.30 22.36 -14.42
N PHE A 149 -19.31 23.06 -13.29
CA PHE A 149 -18.57 22.70 -12.09
C PHE A 149 -19.14 21.44 -11.44
N ASP A 150 -20.45 21.37 -11.22
CA ASP A 150 -21.13 20.22 -10.61
C ASP A 150 -20.89 18.94 -11.42
N SER A 151 -20.96 19.03 -12.74
CA SER A 151 -20.67 17.90 -13.64
C SER A 151 -19.24 17.38 -13.46
N LYS A 152 -18.24 18.28 -13.42
CA LYS A 152 -16.84 17.91 -13.22
C LYS A 152 -16.57 17.40 -11.80
N GLN A 153 -17.17 18.04 -10.80
CA GLN A 153 -17.01 17.67 -9.39
C GLN A 153 -17.52 16.25 -9.14
N ASN A 154 -18.66 15.88 -9.73
CA ASN A 154 -19.18 14.51 -9.64
C ASN A 154 -18.19 13.47 -10.20
N ILE A 155 -17.55 13.77 -11.35
CA ILE A 155 -16.52 12.90 -11.93
C ILE A 155 -15.31 12.79 -10.99
N TYR A 156 -14.88 13.90 -10.39
CA TYR A 156 -13.75 13.90 -9.44
C TYR A 156 -14.06 13.09 -8.18
N ILE A 157 -15.25 13.27 -7.60
CA ILE A 157 -15.70 12.52 -6.41
C ILE A 157 -15.76 11.02 -6.73
N LEU A 158 -16.35 10.64 -7.86
CA LEU A 158 -16.42 9.23 -8.29
C LEU A 158 -15.02 8.64 -8.46
N THR A 159 -14.10 9.39 -9.09
CA THR A 159 -12.71 8.97 -9.29
C THR A 159 -11.99 8.79 -7.96
N GLN A 160 -12.17 9.71 -7.01
CA GLN A 160 -11.57 9.62 -5.67
C GLN A 160 -12.09 8.39 -4.91
N TYR A 161 -13.39 8.12 -4.94
CA TYR A 161 -13.96 6.92 -4.32
C TYR A 161 -13.44 5.64 -4.96
N PHE A 162 -13.30 5.60 -6.28
CA PHE A 162 -12.75 4.45 -6.98
C PHE A 162 -11.28 4.18 -6.58
N LEU A 163 -10.44 5.23 -6.55
CA LEU A 163 -9.04 5.12 -6.12
C LEU A 163 -8.93 4.69 -4.65
N PHE A 164 -9.79 5.24 -3.78
CA PHE A 164 -9.82 4.86 -2.36
C PHE A 164 -10.26 3.40 -2.17
N ALA A 165 -11.30 2.95 -2.88
CA ALA A 165 -11.72 1.55 -2.84
C ALA A 165 -10.62 0.61 -3.32
N GLY A 166 -9.89 0.98 -4.38
CA GLY A 166 -8.71 0.25 -4.84
C GLY A 166 -7.61 0.15 -3.78
N LEU A 167 -7.37 1.23 -3.04
CA LEU A 167 -6.41 1.25 -1.93
C LEU A 167 -6.82 0.30 -0.80
N VAL A 168 -8.08 0.32 -0.40
CA VAL A 168 -8.62 -0.56 0.65
C VAL A 168 -8.48 -2.03 0.24
N LEU A 169 -8.82 -2.37 -1.00
CA LEU A 169 -8.67 -3.74 -1.52
C LEU A 169 -7.20 -4.21 -1.50
N LEU A 170 -6.26 -3.34 -1.89
CA LEU A 170 -4.83 -3.64 -1.83
C LEU A 170 -4.35 -3.87 -0.39
N LEU A 171 -4.82 -3.09 0.57
CA LEU A 171 -4.50 -3.28 1.99
C LEU A 171 -5.02 -4.63 2.50
N ILE A 172 -6.27 -4.98 2.21
CA ILE A 172 -6.86 -6.28 2.60
C ILE A 172 -6.03 -7.44 2.02
N TYR A 173 -5.64 -7.32 0.75
CA TYR A 173 -4.78 -8.31 0.11
C TYR A 173 -3.42 -8.44 0.81
N LEU A 174 -2.77 -7.31 1.10
CA LEU A 174 -1.48 -7.28 1.79
C LEU A 174 -1.57 -7.93 3.18
N PHE A 175 -2.62 -7.64 3.95
CA PHE A 175 -2.87 -8.28 5.25
C PHE A 175 -3.02 -9.80 5.13
N THR A 176 -3.75 -10.28 4.13
CA THR A 176 -3.94 -11.71 3.90
C THR A 176 -2.60 -12.41 3.61
N GLN A 177 -1.75 -11.78 2.79
CA GLN A 177 -0.41 -12.31 2.47
C GLN A 177 0.54 -12.33 3.67
N LEU A 178 0.49 -11.28 4.49
CA LEU A 178 1.26 -11.20 5.73
C LEU A 178 0.87 -12.32 6.70
N LYS A 179 -0.43 -12.57 6.88
CA LYS A 179 -0.92 -13.63 7.77
C LYS A 179 -0.39 -15.01 7.38
N SER A 180 -0.44 -15.34 6.08
CA SER A 180 0.11 -16.59 5.52
C SER A 180 1.61 -16.71 5.79
N THR A 181 2.37 -15.64 5.53
CA THR A 181 3.82 -15.63 5.74
C THR A 181 4.20 -15.78 7.22
N ILE A 182 3.48 -15.11 8.12
CA ILE A 182 3.68 -15.24 9.58
C ILE A 182 3.41 -16.67 10.04
N ALA A 183 2.32 -17.29 9.58
CA ALA A 183 1.98 -18.67 9.93
C ALA A 183 3.07 -19.66 9.46
N PHE A 184 3.61 -19.45 8.26
CA PHE A 184 4.76 -20.21 7.76
C PHE A 184 5.98 -20.04 8.66
N ILE A 185 6.38 -18.80 8.98
CA ILE A 185 7.55 -18.52 9.81
C ILE A 185 7.42 -19.14 11.19
N GLN A 186 6.23 -19.07 11.80
CA GLN A 186 5.98 -19.68 13.12
C GLN A 186 6.14 -21.20 13.07
N LYS A 187 5.52 -21.87 12.10
CA LYS A 187 5.67 -23.33 11.92
C LYS A 187 7.12 -23.72 11.62
N PHE A 188 7.80 -22.95 10.77
CA PHE A 188 9.21 -23.14 10.45
C PHE A 188 10.10 -23.00 11.68
N LEU A 189 9.90 -21.96 12.49
CA LEU A 189 10.67 -21.74 13.72
C LEU A 189 10.40 -22.83 14.75
N LEU A 190 9.15 -23.28 14.90
CA LEU A 190 8.82 -24.39 15.79
C LEU A 190 9.50 -25.68 15.33
N ALA A 191 9.37 -26.04 14.05
CA ALA A 191 10.02 -27.24 13.51
C ALA A 191 11.54 -27.17 13.64
N SER A 192 12.14 -26.02 13.31
CA SER A 192 13.59 -25.80 13.44
C SER A 192 14.05 -25.87 14.89
N LYS A 193 13.27 -25.30 15.82
CA LYS A 193 13.55 -25.40 17.26
C LYS A 193 13.46 -26.84 17.72
N THR A 194 12.44 -27.60 17.30
CA THR A 194 12.32 -29.03 17.61
C THR A 194 13.53 -29.83 17.12
N VAL A 195 14.07 -29.50 15.94
CA VAL A 195 15.31 -30.12 15.42
C VAL A 195 16.51 -29.78 16.30
N LEU A 196 16.63 -28.54 16.75
CA LEU A 196 17.81 -28.04 17.49
C LEU A 196 17.79 -28.41 18.98
N THR A 197 16.64 -28.33 19.65
CA THR A 197 16.53 -28.57 21.11
C THR A 197 16.39 -30.04 21.45
N ASN A 198 15.85 -30.87 20.55
CA ASN A 198 15.96 -32.30 20.68
C ASN A 198 17.24 -32.72 19.96
N SER A 199 18.37 -32.60 20.63
CA SER A 199 19.68 -33.12 20.20
C SER A 199 19.71 -34.63 19.96
N SER A 200 18.61 -35.35 20.20
CA SER A 200 18.41 -36.71 19.73
C SER A 200 18.02 -36.70 18.26
N ILE A 201 18.65 -37.55 17.46
CA ILE A 201 18.59 -37.76 16.01
C ILE A 201 17.17 -38.14 15.51
N LYS A 202 16.08 -37.61 16.08
CA LYS A 202 14.70 -38.05 15.85
C LYS A 202 14.28 -37.74 14.42
N GLY A 203 13.62 -38.71 13.77
CA GLY A 203 13.08 -38.54 12.42
C GLY A 203 12.22 -37.27 12.32
N LEU A 204 12.58 -36.39 11.40
CA LEU A 204 11.99 -35.07 11.29
C LEU A 204 10.65 -35.15 10.54
N ALA A 205 9.59 -34.64 11.17
CA ALA A 205 8.27 -34.58 10.57
C ALA A 205 8.16 -33.43 9.55
N PRO A 206 7.60 -33.68 8.35
CA PRO A 206 7.38 -32.62 7.38
C PRO A 206 6.39 -31.58 7.92
N ILE A 207 6.60 -30.33 7.56
CA ILE A 207 5.62 -29.28 7.84
C ILE A 207 4.56 -29.33 6.75
N ASP A 208 3.31 -29.56 7.13
CA ASP A 208 2.19 -29.42 6.21
C ASP A 208 1.62 -28.00 6.25
N ILE A 209 1.71 -27.33 5.10
CA ILE A 209 1.17 -26.01 4.87
C ILE A 209 0.52 -26.02 3.47
N LEU A 210 -0.78 -26.29 3.45
CA LEU A 210 -1.64 -26.02 2.31
C LEU A 210 -1.82 -24.50 2.19
N ASP A 211 -0.86 -23.83 1.57
CA ASP A 211 -0.93 -22.40 1.27
C ASP A 211 -1.09 -22.14 -0.23
N LYS A 212 -1.96 -21.19 -0.58
CA LYS A 212 -2.12 -20.69 -1.94
C LYS A 212 -0.97 -19.76 -2.35
N ASN A 213 -0.20 -19.24 -1.39
CA ASN A 213 0.97 -18.44 -1.69
C ASN A 213 2.10 -19.35 -2.19
N GLU A 214 2.44 -19.19 -3.47
CA GLU A 214 3.50 -19.90 -4.18
C GLU A 214 4.88 -19.80 -3.49
N ASP A 215 5.24 -18.63 -2.95
CA ASP A 215 6.53 -18.42 -2.28
C ASP A 215 6.59 -19.25 -0.98
N VAL A 216 5.48 -19.28 -0.23
CA VAL A 216 5.35 -20.05 1.02
C VAL A 216 5.31 -21.55 0.73
N SER A 217 4.57 -21.95 -0.31
CA SER A 217 4.50 -23.34 -0.77
C SER A 217 5.87 -23.86 -1.20
N GLN A 218 6.62 -23.07 -1.97
CA GLN A 218 7.96 -23.45 -2.41
C GLN A 218 8.95 -23.53 -1.25
N ALA A 219 8.89 -22.59 -0.30
CA ALA A 219 9.73 -22.63 0.90
C ALA A 219 9.42 -23.86 1.76
N SER A 220 8.15 -24.21 1.92
CA SER A 220 7.71 -25.44 2.61
C SER A 220 8.23 -26.70 1.91
N LYS A 221 8.12 -26.78 0.59
CA LYS A 221 8.66 -27.91 -0.20
C LYS A 221 10.18 -28.05 -0.04
N ASN A 222 10.91 -26.95 -0.13
CA ASN A 222 12.37 -26.95 0.02
C ASN A 222 12.78 -27.39 1.42
N PHE A 223 12.07 -26.91 2.46
CA PHE A 223 12.31 -27.35 3.83
C PHE A 223 12.02 -28.84 4.01
N ASN A 224 10.87 -29.32 3.54
CA ASN A 224 10.51 -30.74 3.61
C ASN A 224 11.48 -31.64 2.83
N ALA A 225 12.03 -31.17 1.70
CA ALA A 225 13.07 -31.87 0.97
C ALA A 225 14.38 -31.98 1.77
N LEU A 226 14.75 -30.94 2.52
CA LEU A 226 15.89 -30.97 3.43
C LEU A 226 15.65 -31.94 4.59
N LEU A 227 14.46 -31.91 5.21
CA LEU A 227 14.09 -32.87 6.25
C LEU A 227 14.17 -34.31 5.76
N LYS A 228 13.70 -34.58 4.53
CA LYS A 228 13.80 -35.89 3.90
C LYS A 228 15.26 -36.33 3.75
N LYS A 229 16.14 -35.46 3.24
CA LYS A 229 17.58 -35.78 3.12
C LYS A 229 18.22 -36.11 4.47
N VAL A 230 17.84 -35.39 5.53
CA VAL A 230 18.32 -35.69 6.88
C VAL A 230 17.84 -37.07 7.32
N ASN A 231 16.54 -37.38 7.17
CA ASN A 231 15.99 -38.70 7.51
C ASN A 231 16.64 -39.83 6.71
N ASP A 232 16.84 -39.63 5.40
CA ASP A 232 17.51 -40.60 4.52
C ASP A 232 18.96 -40.82 4.97
N SER A 233 19.66 -39.77 5.41
CA SER A 233 21.01 -39.88 5.96
C SER A 233 21.04 -40.65 7.28
N ILE A 234 20.06 -40.45 8.16
CA ILE A 234 19.95 -41.18 9.42
C ILE A 234 19.74 -42.68 9.15
N LEU A 235 18.84 -43.01 8.21
CA LEU A 235 18.57 -44.39 7.81
C LEU A 235 19.82 -45.05 7.20
N ASN A 236 20.52 -44.35 6.29
CA ASN A 236 21.75 -44.85 5.70
C ASN A 236 22.86 -45.07 6.73
N SER A 237 22.97 -44.18 7.73
CA SER A 237 23.89 -44.35 8.85
C SER A 237 23.53 -45.59 9.68
N SER A 238 22.23 -45.83 9.94
CA SER A 238 21.80 -47.05 10.66
C SER A 238 22.19 -48.32 9.92
N ASN A 239 21.88 -48.37 8.62
CA ASN A 239 22.25 -49.52 7.78
C ASN A 239 23.77 -49.71 7.73
N SER A 240 24.56 -48.62 7.67
CA SER A 240 26.02 -48.70 7.63
C SER A 240 26.60 -49.22 8.96
N ILE A 241 26.06 -48.76 10.09
CA ILE A 241 26.44 -49.25 11.43
C ILE A 241 26.09 -50.74 11.55
N GLU A 242 24.94 -51.15 11.02
CA GLU A 242 24.55 -52.56 10.97
C GLU A 242 25.56 -53.43 10.22
N HIS A 243 25.94 -53.02 9.01
CA HIS A 243 26.95 -53.74 8.24
C HIS A 243 28.31 -53.77 8.94
N SER A 244 28.71 -52.66 9.57
CA SER A 244 29.96 -52.59 10.31
C SER A 244 29.98 -53.57 11.49
N TYR A 245 28.98 -53.56 12.37
CA TYR A 245 29.01 -54.47 13.53
C TYR A 245 28.95 -55.95 13.11
N LYS A 246 28.15 -56.30 12.09
CA LYS A 246 28.09 -57.68 11.56
C LYS A 246 29.43 -58.12 10.97
N SER A 247 30.14 -57.20 10.32
CA SER A 247 31.47 -57.49 9.76
C SER A 247 32.51 -57.67 10.86
N LEU A 248 32.42 -56.92 11.96
CA LEU A 248 33.29 -57.11 13.12
C LEU A 248 33.01 -58.44 13.82
N GLU A 249 31.74 -58.84 13.94
CA GLU A 249 31.37 -60.16 14.49
C GLU A 249 31.95 -61.31 13.66
N ILE A 250 31.90 -61.22 12.32
CA ILE A 250 32.57 -62.18 11.42
C ILE A 250 34.10 -62.14 11.59
N LEU A 251 34.69 -60.97 11.79
CA LEU A 251 36.13 -60.82 11.98
C LEU A 251 36.58 -61.43 13.32
N GLU A 252 35.82 -61.20 14.41
CA GLU A 252 36.04 -61.83 15.71
C GLU A 252 36.05 -63.36 15.56
N GLN A 253 35.03 -63.92 14.89
CA GLN A 253 34.94 -65.36 14.60
C GLN A 253 36.17 -65.88 13.84
N ASN A 254 36.58 -65.20 12.77
CA ASN A 254 37.76 -65.61 11.99
C ASN A 254 39.06 -65.54 12.81
N ILE A 255 39.19 -64.58 13.73
CA ILE A 255 40.37 -64.47 14.61
C ILE A 255 40.35 -65.59 15.66
N GLU A 256 39.19 -65.93 16.24
CA GLU A 256 39.04 -67.08 17.13
C GLU A 256 39.44 -68.39 16.42
N ASP A 257 38.95 -68.60 15.19
CA ASP A 257 39.30 -69.77 14.38
C ASP A 257 40.83 -69.84 14.12
N ILE A 258 41.49 -68.70 13.88
CA ILE A 258 42.95 -68.64 13.71
C ILE A 258 43.69 -69.01 15.01
N ILE A 259 43.19 -68.53 16.17
CA ILE A 259 43.78 -68.87 17.48
C ILE A 259 43.66 -70.37 17.75
N GLU A 260 42.50 -70.97 17.49
CA GLU A 260 42.28 -72.42 17.63
C GLU A 260 43.23 -73.22 16.73
N LEU A 261 43.37 -72.81 15.47
CA LEU A 261 44.28 -73.45 14.51
C LEU A 261 45.76 -73.34 14.94
N ILE A 262 46.17 -72.20 15.54
CA ILE A 262 47.50 -72.04 16.14
C ILE A 262 47.69 -72.99 17.32
N TYR A 263 46.67 -73.19 18.17
CA TYR A 263 46.74 -74.14 19.28
C TYR A 263 46.88 -75.59 18.79
N GLU A 264 46.14 -75.99 17.77
CA GLU A 264 46.24 -77.33 17.17
C GLU A 264 47.60 -77.58 16.50
N MET A 265 48.18 -76.56 15.85
CA MET A 265 49.49 -76.69 15.18
C MET A 265 50.70 -76.65 16.14
N SER A 266 50.56 -76.11 17.35
CA SER A 266 51.68 -75.77 18.25
C SER A 266 52.05 -76.84 19.30
N GLU A 267 51.54 -78.07 19.18
CA GLU A 267 51.68 -79.14 20.19
C GLU A 267 53.13 -79.53 20.61
N LYS A 268 54.20 -79.12 19.90
CA LYS A 268 55.57 -79.61 20.24
C LYS A 268 56.71 -78.60 20.42
N THR A 269 56.56 -77.31 20.14
CA THR A 269 57.55 -76.27 20.50
C THR A 269 56.92 -74.89 20.46
N ARG A 270 56.48 -74.35 21.60
CA ARG A 270 56.02 -72.96 21.69
C ARG A 270 57.22 -72.03 21.84
N ASP A 271 57.51 -71.29 20.77
CA ASP A 271 58.54 -70.24 20.78
C ASP A 271 58.02 -69.00 21.54
N LYS A 272 58.90 -68.27 22.24
CA LYS A 272 58.54 -67.06 23.01
C LYS A 272 57.93 -65.96 22.13
N GLU A 273 58.27 -65.94 20.84
CA GLU A 273 57.72 -64.99 19.88
C GLU A 273 56.26 -65.31 19.54
N LEU A 274 55.87 -66.59 19.54
CA LEU A 274 54.51 -67.03 19.24
C LEU A 274 53.54 -66.59 20.34
N ILE A 275 53.96 -66.71 21.61
CA ILE A 275 53.19 -66.26 22.78
C ILE A 275 52.97 -64.73 22.74
N LYS A 276 53.99 -63.95 22.36
CA LYS A 276 53.82 -62.49 22.23
C LYS A 276 52.85 -62.08 21.11
N LYS A 277 52.82 -62.84 20.01
CA LYS A 277 51.89 -62.61 18.91
C LYS A 277 50.47 -63.00 19.29
N GLU A 278 50.32 -64.10 20.04
CA GLU A 278 49.06 -64.53 20.65
C GLU A 278 48.50 -63.45 21.60
N ASP A 279 49.32 -62.95 22.53
CA ASP A 279 48.92 -61.86 23.44
C ASP A 279 48.45 -60.61 22.68
N ALA A 280 49.14 -60.24 21.60
CA ALA A 280 48.76 -59.10 20.76
C ALA A 280 47.45 -59.33 19.98
N ILE A 281 47.19 -60.57 19.54
CA ILE A 281 45.94 -60.95 18.87
C ILE A 281 44.79 -60.94 19.88
N ILE A 282 44.98 -61.47 21.09
CA ILE A 282 43.98 -61.44 22.18
C ILE A 282 43.63 -60.01 22.54
N GLN A 283 44.63 -59.13 22.71
CA GLN A 283 44.38 -57.71 22.97
C GLN A 283 43.59 -57.05 21.83
N SER A 284 43.93 -57.37 20.57
CA SER A 284 43.20 -56.87 19.40
C SER A 284 41.74 -57.37 19.39
N LEU A 285 41.49 -58.59 19.86
CA LEU A 285 40.16 -59.19 19.96
C LEU A 285 39.33 -58.54 21.08
N GLU A 286 39.94 -58.20 22.22
CA GLU A 286 39.29 -57.42 23.28
C GLU A 286 38.93 -56.00 22.82
N GLU A 287 39.83 -55.32 22.11
CA GLU A 287 39.58 -54.00 21.52
C GLU A 287 38.48 -54.06 20.44
N LEU A 288 38.46 -55.12 19.63
CA LEU A 288 37.44 -55.38 18.62
C LEU A 288 36.07 -55.61 19.26
N SER A 289 36.00 -56.49 20.27
CA SER A 289 34.76 -56.78 21.03
C SER A 289 34.18 -55.54 21.70
N SER A 290 35.05 -54.70 22.27
CA SER A 290 34.66 -53.40 22.83
C SER A 290 34.06 -52.46 21.76
N SER A 291 34.66 -52.44 20.56
CA SER A 291 34.18 -51.65 19.42
C SER A 291 32.86 -52.18 18.86
N THR A 292 32.71 -53.50 18.73
CA THR A 292 31.47 -54.18 18.31
C THR A 292 30.33 -53.87 19.27
N LYS A 293 30.58 -53.94 20.58
CA LYS A 293 29.60 -53.59 21.62
C LYS A 293 29.19 -52.12 21.55
N SER A 294 30.15 -51.23 21.31
CA SER A 294 29.89 -49.80 21.14
C SER A 294 29.01 -49.53 19.91
N LEU A 295 29.31 -50.15 18.77
CA LEU A 295 28.50 -50.05 17.54
C LEU A 295 27.08 -50.62 17.71
N LYS A 296 26.94 -51.75 18.43
CA LYS A 296 25.64 -52.35 18.74
C LYS A 296 24.78 -51.43 19.62
N ASN A 297 25.38 -50.77 20.59
CA ASN A 297 24.68 -49.77 21.41
C ASN A 297 24.22 -48.58 20.57
N VAL A 298 25.11 -48.04 19.71
CA VAL A 298 24.75 -46.94 18.81
C VAL A 298 23.63 -47.34 17.85
N LYS A 299 23.63 -48.59 17.34
CA LYS A 299 22.53 -49.12 16.53
C LYS A 299 21.22 -49.18 17.30
N SER A 300 21.23 -49.72 18.52
CA SER A 300 20.03 -49.80 19.37
C SER A 300 19.41 -48.42 19.58
N ASP A 301 20.24 -47.42 19.90
CA ASP A 301 19.81 -46.03 20.06
C ASP A 301 19.18 -45.45 18.78
N LEU A 302 19.63 -45.91 17.61
CA LEU A 302 19.15 -45.45 16.30
C LEU A 302 17.89 -46.19 15.83
N ASP A 303 17.73 -47.47 16.16
CA ASP A 303 16.56 -48.28 15.83
C ASP A 303 15.35 -47.93 16.70
N ASP A 304 15.56 -47.70 18.00
CA ASP A 304 14.54 -47.16 18.93
C ASP A 304 13.99 -45.82 18.44
N LEU A 305 14.80 -45.11 17.67
CA LEU A 305 14.49 -43.80 17.14
C LEU A 305 13.71 -43.87 15.82
N ILE A 306 14.05 -44.81 14.92
CA ILE A 306 13.32 -45.06 13.67
C ILE A 306 11.93 -45.64 13.97
N SER A 307 11.81 -46.54 14.94
CA SER A 307 10.53 -47.15 15.33
C SER A 307 9.53 -46.12 15.89
N HIS A 308 10.01 -45.13 16.65
CA HIS A 308 9.18 -44.02 17.13
C HIS A 308 8.60 -43.15 16.00
N TYR A 309 9.37 -42.95 14.91
CA TYR A 309 8.91 -42.20 13.74
C TYR A 309 7.82 -42.93 12.95
N MET A 310 7.94 -44.26 12.81
CA MET A 310 6.95 -45.08 12.07
C MET A 310 5.62 -45.21 12.82
N SER A 311 5.63 -45.17 14.15
CA SER A 311 4.42 -45.23 15.00
C SER A 311 3.50 -44.02 14.83
N TYR A 312 4.05 -42.84 14.49
CA TYR A 312 3.26 -41.61 14.27
C TYR A 312 2.57 -41.54 12.89
N LYS A 313 2.78 -42.56 12.05
CA LYS A 313 2.27 -42.64 10.66
C LYS A 313 1.13 -43.64 10.49
N ALA A 314 0.68 -44.29 11.57
CA ALA A 314 -0.49 -45.18 11.63
C ALA A 314 -1.69 -44.43 12.25
#